data_AF-A0A6I2X5X2-F1
#
_entry.id   AF-A0A6I2X5X2-F1
#
_cell.length_a   1.000
_cell.length_b   1.000
_cell.length_c   1.000
_cell.angle_alpha   90.00
_cell.angle_beta   90.00
_cell.angle_gamma   90.00
#
_symmetry.space_group_name_H-M   'P 1'
#
loop_
_entity.id
_entity.type
_entity.pdbx_description
1 polymer ?
#
loop_
_entity_poly.entity_id
_entity_poly.type
_entity_poly.pdbx_seq_one_letter_code
_entity_poly.pdbx_strand_id
1 'polypeptide(L)'
;MQDKMTEGTSTSEELRALHSQVNDLTANNQRLSGTLREARDQIVVLKEEVERLSGPPNGYAIYEGPSDSDLVVVSVNGRKMRVTLSPE
;
A
#
# COMPACT_ATOMS: atom_id res chain seq x y z
N MET A 1 51.77 30.26 21.13
CA MET A 1 51.40 30.09 19.70
C MET A 1 50.87 28.70 19.39
N GLN A 2 51.35 27.62 20.05
CA GLN A 2 50.80 26.27 19.90
C GLN A 2 49.31 26.12 20.24
N ASP A 3 48.82 26.78 21.30
CA ASP A 3 47.46 26.59 21.82
C ASP A 3 46.34 26.99 20.83
N LYS A 4 46.51 28.11 20.12
CA LYS A 4 45.57 28.56 19.07
C LYS A 4 45.54 27.66 17.83
N MET A 5 46.60 26.91 17.56
CA MET A 5 46.65 26.00 16.39
C MET A 5 45.87 24.72 16.66
N THR A 6 45.92 24.20 17.90
CA THR A 6 45.18 23.00 18.32
C THR A 6 43.67 23.24 18.39
N GLU A 7 43.25 24.44 18.82
CA GLU A 7 41.84 24.83 18.94
C GLU A 7 41.18 25.02 17.55
N GLY A 8 41.91 25.56 16.58
CA GLY A 8 41.46 25.69 15.19
C GLY A 8 41.31 24.36 14.46
N THR A 9 42.23 23.40 14.71
CA THR A 9 42.12 22.04 14.17
C THR A 9 40.97 21.27 14.81
N SER A 10 40.79 21.36 16.13
CA SER A 10 39.68 20.70 16.85
C SER A 10 38.31 21.17 16.34
N THR A 11 38.14 22.47 16.16
CA THR A 11 36.88 23.05 15.64
C THR A 11 36.63 22.61 14.19
N SER A 12 37.66 22.57 13.36
CA SER A 12 37.54 22.11 11.98
C SER A 12 37.21 20.61 11.88
N GLU A 13 37.71 19.80 12.81
CA GLU A 13 37.42 18.37 12.88
C GLU A 13 35.98 18.13 13.34
N GLU A 14 35.51 18.85 14.36
CA GLU A 14 34.10 18.81 14.78
C GLU A 14 33.15 19.27 13.67
N LEU A 15 33.48 20.34 12.95
CA LEU A 15 32.69 20.79 11.80
C LEU A 15 32.64 19.73 10.70
N ARG A 16 33.75 19.03 10.43
CA ARG A 16 33.75 17.92 9.46
C ARG A 16 32.91 16.74 9.94
N ALA A 17 33.03 16.38 11.22
CA ALA A 17 32.24 15.30 11.82
C ALA A 17 30.73 15.62 11.77
N LEU A 18 30.35 16.86 12.07
CA LEU A 18 28.96 17.30 12.03
C LEU A 18 28.41 17.31 10.59
N HIS A 19 29.18 17.79 9.61
CA HIS A 19 28.79 17.70 8.21
C HIS A 19 28.63 16.24 7.75
N SER A 20 29.52 15.32 8.16
CA SER A 20 29.37 13.89 7.88
C SER A 20 28.05 13.35 8.46
N GLN A 21 27.77 13.68 9.72
CA GLN A 21 26.55 13.23 10.39
C GLN A 21 25.28 13.78 9.72
N VAL A 22 25.29 15.04 9.28
CA VAL A 22 24.19 15.62 8.50
C VAL A 22 24.00 14.90 7.17
N ASN A 23 25.09 14.58 6.46
CA ASN A 23 25.02 13.83 5.21
C ASN A 23 24.45 12.42 5.41
N ASP A 24 24.88 11.73 6.46
CA ASP A 24 24.40 10.39 6.82
C ASP A 24 22.91 10.40 7.18
N LEU A 25 22.49 11.37 7.99
CA LEU A 25 21.07 11.56 8.35
C LEU A 25 20.23 11.91 7.13
N THR A 26 20.74 12.74 6.22
CA THR A 26 20.06 13.09 4.96
C THR A 26 19.89 11.87 4.07
N ALA A 27 20.95 11.06 3.91
CA ALA A 27 20.90 9.83 3.12
C ALA A 27 19.94 8.78 3.75
N ASN A 28 19.88 8.70 5.08
CA ASN A 28 18.91 7.86 5.77
C ASN A 28 17.47 8.35 5.56
N ASN A 29 17.24 9.65 5.67
CA ASN A 29 15.92 10.24 5.49
C ASN A 29 15.40 10.02 4.05
N GLN A 30 16.28 10.16 3.05
CA GLN A 30 15.96 9.86 1.66
C GLN A 30 15.57 8.39 1.46
N ARG A 31 16.31 7.44 2.05
CA ARG A 31 15.98 6.02 2.01
C ARG A 31 14.63 5.72 2.65
N LEU A 32 14.39 6.23 3.86
CA LEU A 32 13.12 6.04 4.57
C LEU A 32 11.95 6.65 3.79
N SER A 33 12.12 7.84 3.24
CA SER A 33 11.11 8.50 2.42
C SER A 33 10.81 7.71 1.14
N GLY A 34 11.83 7.10 0.53
CA GLY A 34 11.68 6.17 -0.60
C GLY A 34 10.84 4.96 -0.21
N THR A 35 11.20 4.27 0.86
CA THR A 35 10.45 3.11 1.36
C THR A 35 9.00 3.45 1.72
N LEU A 36 8.76 4.60 2.35
CA LEU A 36 7.39 5.05 2.66
C LEU A 36 6.58 5.34 1.39
N ARG A 37 7.21 5.91 0.37
CA ARG A 37 6.56 6.14 -0.93
C ARG A 37 6.19 4.81 -1.59
N GLU A 38 7.12 3.85 -1.64
CA GLU A 38 6.87 2.51 -2.18
C GLU A 38 5.76 1.78 -1.43
N ALA A 39 5.78 1.80 -0.09
CA ALA A 39 4.74 1.18 0.73
C ALA A 39 3.37 1.83 0.50
N ARG A 40 3.31 3.16 0.35
CA ARG A 40 2.07 3.86 0.01
C ARG A 40 1.56 3.43 -1.38
N ASP A 41 2.44 3.33 -2.37
CA ASP A 41 2.06 2.93 -3.72
C ASP A 41 1.56 1.48 -3.73
N GLN A 42 2.17 0.58 -2.94
CA GLN A 42 1.65 -0.77 -2.70
C GLN A 42 0.24 -0.74 -2.09
N ILE A 43 -0.01 0.09 -1.08
CA ILE A 43 -1.33 0.23 -0.47
C ILE A 43 -2.37 0.71 -1.49
N VAL A 44 -2.02 1.65 -2.36
CA VAL A 44 -2.93 2.11 -3.43
C VAL A 44 -3.27 0.97 -4.38
N VAL A 45 -2.26 0.22 -4.84
CA VAL A 45 -2.49 -0.96 -5.70
C VAL A 45 -3.36 -2.00 -5.00
N LEU A 46 -3.10 -2.31 -3.73
CA LEU A 46 -3.93 -3.23 -2.96
C LEU A 46 -5.36 -2.71 -2.78
N LYS A 47 -5.54 -1.39 -2.62
CA LYS A 47 -6.85 -0.77 -2.51
C LYS A 47 -7.62 -0.89 -3.83
N GLU A 48 -6.98 -0.64 -4.97
CA GLU A 48 -7.58 -0.85 -6.29
C GLU A 48 -7.94 -2.32 -6.52
N GLU A 49 -7.08 -3.24 -6.09
CA GLU A 49 -7.35 -4.68 -6.12
C GLU A 49 -8.54 -5.06 -5.25
N VAL A 50 -8.62 -4.51 -4.03
CA VAL A 50 -9.76 -4.69 -3.14
C VAL A 50 -11.02 -4.09 -3.75
N GLU A 51 -10.97 -2.89 -4.34
CA GLU A 51 -12.11 -2.27 -5.02
C GLU A 51 -12.59 -3.15 -6.19
N ARG A 52 -11.66 -3.68 -7.00
CA ARG A 52 -11.95 -4.64 -8.08
C ARG A 52 -12.59 -5.93 -7.56
N LEU A 53 -12.08 -6.48 -6.45
CA LEU A 53 -12.63 -7.68 -5.80
C LEU A 53 -13.96 -7.41 -5.07
N SER A 54 -14.18 -6.17 -4.64
CA SER A 54 -15.36 -5.73 -3.87
C SER A 54 -16.48 -5.13 -4.74
N GLY A 55 -16.29 -5.06 -6.06
CA GLY A 55 -17.37 -4.79 -7.00
C GLY A 55 -18.57 -5.69 -6.72
N PRO A 56 -19.80 -5.28 -7.10
CA PRO A 56 -21.02 -6.00 -6.76
C PRO A 56 -20.83 -7.49 -7.06
N PRO A 57 -21.11 -8.35 -6.06
CA PRO A 57 -20.39 -9.59 -5.87
C PRO A 57 -20.58 -10.50 -7.08
N ASN A 58 -19.49 -11.09 -7.58
CA ASN A 58 -19.58 -12.44 -8.13
C ASN A 58 -19.91 -13.38 -6.96
N GLY A 59 -21.13 -13.24 -6.43
CA GLY A 59 -21.63 -13.99 -5.30
C GLY A 59 -21.80 -15.42 -5.79
N TYR A 60 -20.90 -16.30 -5.38
CA TYR A 60 -21.10 -17.72 -5.57
C TYR A 60 -22.40 -18.10 -4.86
N ALA A 61 -23.29 -18.68 -5.65
CA ALA A 61 -24.60 -19.10 -5.20
C ALA A 61 -24.80 -20.55 -5.64
N ILE A 62 -25.48 -21.33 -4.80
CA ILE A 62 -25.82 -22.70 -5.17
C ILE A 62 -27.01 -22.62 -6.12
N TYR A 63 -26.83 -23.13 -7.34
CA TYR A 63 -27.93 -23.26 -8.29
C TYR A 63 -28.91 -24.33 -7.81
N GLU A 64 -30.16 -23.95 -7.59
CA GLU A 64 -31.21 -24.87 -7.14
C GLU A 64 -32.10 -25.33 -8.30
N GLY A 65 -32.24 -24.53 -9.37
CA GLY A 65 -33.04 -24.88 -10.53
C GLY A 65 -33.58 -23.69 -11.32
N PRO A 66 -34.31 -23.97 -12.42
CA PRO A 66 -34.98 -22.94 -13.20
C PRO A 66 -36.19 -22.37 -12.46
N SER A 67 -36.54 -21.13 -12.78
CA SER A 67 -37.78 -20.45 -12.37
C SER A 67 -38.55 -20.00 -13.62
N ASP A 68 -39.71 -19.38 -13.43
CA ASP A 68 -40.53 -18.90 -14.54
C ASP A 68 -39.87 -17.71 -15.23
N SER A 69 -40.10 -17.57 -16.55
CA SER A 69 -39.73 -16.38 -17.34
C SER A 69 -38.23 -16.06 -17.36
N ASP A 70 -37.39 -17.04 -17.74
CA ASP A 70 -35.92 -16.90 -17.89
C ASP A 70 -35.16 -16.53 -16.61
N LEU A 71 -35.77 -16.75 -15.45
CA LEU A 71 -35.14 -16.58 -14.15
C LEU A 71 -34.59 -17.92 -13.63
N VAL A 72 -33.56 -17.85 -12.80
CA VAL A 72 -33.04 -19.01 -12.06
C VAL A 72 -33.08 -18.79 -10.57
N VAL A 73 -33.28 -19.86 -9.80
CA VAL A 73 -33.26 -19.84 -8.34
C VAL A 73 -31.86 -20.19 -7.86
N VAL A 74 -31.30 -19.30 -7.05
CA VAL A 74 -29.99 -19.48 -6.42
C VAL A 74 -30.06 -19.28 -4.91
N SER A 75 -29.21 -19.98 -4.17
CA SER A 75 -29.08 -19.84 -2.72
C SER A 75 -27.78 -19.13 -2.36
N VAL A 76 -27.90 -17.99 -1.67
CA VAL A 76 -26.77 -17.18 -1.18
C VAL A 76 -26.86 -17.10 0.34
N ASN A 77 -25.86 -17.63 1.05
CA ASN A 77 -25.82 -17.61 2.53
C ASN A 77 -27.12 -18.12 3.19
N GLY A 78 -27.74 -19.17 2.60
CA GLY A 78 -28.98 -19.78 3.10
C GLY A 78 -30.27 -19.02 2.74
N ARG A 79 -30.19 -17.93 1.97
CA ARG A 79 -31.35 -17.18 1.46
C ARG A 79 -31.58 -17.49 0.00
N LYS A 80 -32.82 -17.82 -0.37
CA LYS A 80 -33.21 -18.08 -1.76
C LYS A 80 -33.49 -16.77 -2.48
N MET A 81 -32.91 -16.62 -3.67
CA MET A 81 -33.06 -15.46 -4.52
C MET A 81 -33.39 -15.91 -5.95
N ARG A 82 -34.19 -15.10 -6.67
CA ARG A 82 -34.46 -15.27 -8.10
C ARG A 82 -33.63 -14.24 -8.86
N VAL A 83 -32.80 -14.69 -9.79
CA VAL A 83 -31.90 -13.84 -10.57
C VAL A 83 -32.07 -14.10 -12.05
N THR A 84 -31.85 -13.06 -12.87
CA THR A 84 -31.84 -13.16 -14.33
C THR A 84 -30.51 -13.73 -14.79
N LEU A 85 -30.53 -14.54 -15.85
CA LEU A 85 -29.31 -14.94 -16.55
C LEU A 85 -28.81 -13.77 -17.40
N SER A 86 -27.53 -13.44 -17.28
CA SER A 86 -26.89 -12.53 -18.24
C SER A 86 -26.63 -13.30 -19.55
N PRO A 87 -27.02 -12.78 -20.72
CA PRO A 87 -26.58 -13.35 -21.99
C PRO A 87 -25.07 -13.19 -22.15
N GLU A 88 -24.42 -14.14 -22.82
CA GLU A 88 -22.98 -14.09 -23.16
C GLU A 88 -22.66 -12.97 -24.16
#